data_AF-A0A662T5H2-F1
#
_entry.id   AF-A0A662T5H2-F1
#
_cell.length_a   1.000
_cell.length_b   1.000
_cell.length_c   1.000
_cell.angle_alpha   90.00
_cell.angle_beta   90.00
_cell.angle_gamma   90.00
#
_symmetry.space_group_name_H-M   'P 1'
#
loop_
_entity.id
_entity.type
_entity.pdbx_description
1 polymer ?
#
loop_
_entity_poly.entity_id
_entity_poly.type
_entity_poly.pdbx_seq_one_letter_code
_entity_poly.pdbx_strand_id
1 'polypeptide(L)' 'MDMKVVCPYCGREFEVECVRGRRGRPRIEVDANKIRKLLKQYNNNKSVVAKILGISRPTLYRLLSMYGIR' A
#
# COMPACT_ATOMS: atom_id res chain seq x y z
N MET A 1 14.11 3.79 -21.80
CA MET A 1 15.52 3.39 -21.61
C MET A 1 15.42 1.95 -21.18
N ASP A 2 15.34 1.11 -22.18
CA ASP A 2 15.14 -0.32 -22.07
C ASP A 2 16.51 -0.93 -21.81
N MET A 3 16.61 -1.73 -20.75
CA MET A 3 17.87 -2.38 -20.36
C MET A 3 17.76 -3.86 -20.68
N LYS A 4 18.84 -4.44 -21.20
CA LYS A 4 18.96 -5.89 -21.33
C LYS A 4 19.53 -6.46 -20.04
N VAL A 5 18.82 -7.41 -19.44
CA VAL A 5 19.25 -8.11 -18.22
C VAL A 5 19.54 -9.57 -18.56
N VAL A 6 20.67 -10.07 -18.08
CA VAL A 6 21.06 -11.47 -18.26
C VAL A 6 20.82 -12.22 -16.96
N CYS A 7 20.13 -13.36 -17.02
CA CYS A 7 19.97 -14.23 -15.86
C CYS A 7 21.33 -14.87 -15.48
N PRO A 8 21.81 -14.71 -14.24
CA PRO A 8 23.12 -15.24 -13.84
C PRO A 8 23.18 -16.77 -13.74
N TYR A 9 22.02 -17.45 -13.75
CA TYR A 9 21.94 -18.91 -13.59
C TYR A 9 21.79 -19.66 -14.92
N CYS A 10 21.09 -19.07 -15.89
CA CYS A 10 20.79 -19.74 -17.16
C CYS A 10 21.20 -18.95 -18.41
N GLY A 11 21.78 -17.76 -18.25
CA GLY A 11 22.33 -16.96 -19.35
C GLY A 11 21.30 -16.35 -20.31
N ARG A 12 20.00 -16.55 -20.09
CA ARG A 12 18.96 -15.95 -20.94
C ARG A 12 18.95 -14.43 -20.80
N GLU A 13 18.83 -13.74 -21.93
CA GLU A 13 18.66 -12.30 -22.01
C GLU A 13 17.17 -11.93 -22.03
N PHE A 14 16.81 -10.90 -21.26
CA PHE A 14 15.46 -10.36 -21.22
C PHE A 14 15.52 -8.85 -21.40
N GLU A 15 14.65 -8.31 -22.24
CA GLU A 15 14.42 -6.87 -22.31
C GLU A 15 13.55 -6.46 -21.13
N VAL A 16 14.06 -5.57 -20.29
CA VAL A 16 13.26 -4.96 -19.22
C VAL A 16 13.07 -3.48 -19.51
N GLU A 17 11.81 -3.07 -19.49
CA GLU A 17 11.49 -1.67 -19.38
C GLU A 17 11.77 -1.24 -17.94
N CYS A 18 12.84 -0.46 -17.75
CA CYS A 18 13.00 0.31 -16.53
C CYS A 18 11.98 1.46 -16.56
N VAL A 19 10.71 1.15 -16.27
CA VAL A 19 9.75 2.18 -15.86
C VAL A 19 10.43 2.92 -14.71
N ARG A 20 10.72 4.21 -14.88
CA ARG A 20 11.40 5.05 -13.87
C ARG A 20 10.62 4.95 -12.57
N GLY A 21 10.98 3.96 -11.76
CA GLY A 21 10.23 3.54 -10.61
C GLY A 21 10.62 4.44 -9.48
N ARG A 22 9.70 5.32 -9.07
CA ARG A 22 9.81 6.04 -7.80
C ARG A 22 10.25 5.02 -6.75
N ARG A 23 11.40 5.19 -6.10
CA ARG A 23 11.67 4.47 -4.84
C ARG A 23 10.49 4.77 -3.92
N GLY A 24 9.56 3.82 -3.77
CA GLY A 24 8.35 4.08 -3.01
C GLY A 24 7.21 3.12 -3.31
N ARG A 25 6.66 2.55 -2.24
CA ARG A 25 5.34 1.93 -2.25
C ARG A 25 4.32 2.92 -2.84
N PRO A 26 3.44 2.52 -3.77
CA PRO A 26 2.39 3.40 -4.28
C PRO A 26 1.60 3.99 -3.11
N ARG A 27 1.26 5.29 -3.19
CA ARG A 27 0.44 5.95 -2.17
C ARG A 27 -0.92 5.29 -2.19
N ILE A 28 -1.27 4.61 -1.09
CA ILE A 28 -2.61 4.10 -0.89
C ILE A 28 -3.46 5.29 -0.44
N GLU A 29 -4.29 5.80 -1.33
CA GLU A 29 -5.29 6.81 -0.99
C GLU A 29 -6.45 6.11 -0.26
N VAL A 30 -6.62 6.44 1.02
CA VAL A 30 -7.68 5.87 1.86
C VAL A 30 -8.67 6.97 2.20
N ASP A 31 -9.90 6.82 1.74
CA ASP A 31 -11.00 7.74 2.04
C ASP A 31 -11.50 7.59 3.50
N ALA A 32 -11.78 8.72 4.15
CA ALA A 32 -12.28 8.80 5.51
C ALA A 32 -13.64 8.11 5.68
N ASN A 33 -14.53 8.19 4.67
CA ASN A 33 -15.84 7.54 4.73
C ASN A 33 -15.70 6.01 4.73
N LYS A 34 -14.73 5.49 3.97
CA LYS A 34 -14.42 4.05 3.93
C LYS A 34 -13.93 3.57 5.29
N ILE A 35 -13.06 4.34 5.94
CA ILE A 35 -12.58 4.05 7.31
C ILE A 35 -13.76 4.03 8.30
N ARG A 36 -14.65 5.02 8.26
CA ARG A 36 -15.83 5.07 9.16
C ARG A 36 -16.78 3.89 8.96
N LYS A 37 -17.06 3.51 7.71
CA LYS A 37 -17.91 2.34 7.41
C LYS A 37 -17.30 1.05 7.96
N LEU A 38 -16.01 0.83 7.74
CA LEU A 38 -15.30 -0.35 8.23
C LEU A 38 -15.22 -0.37 9.77
N LEU A 39 -14.97 0.77 10.41
CA LEU A 39 -15.00 0.86 11.87
C LEU A 39 -16.36 0.50 12.44
N LYS A 40 -17.46 1.01 11.86
CA LYS A 40 -18.82 0.63 12.28
C LYS A 40 -19.09 -0.86 12.07
N GLN A 41 -18.72 -1.41 10.91
CA GLN A 41 -18.96 -2.81 10.56
C GLN A 41 -18.20 -3.79 11.48
N TYR A 42 -16.97 -3.45 11.85
CA TYR A 42 -16.11 -4.30 12.67
C TYR A 42 -16.05 -3.88 14.14
N ASN A 43 -17.09 -3.20 14.65
CA ASN A 43 -17.23 -2.76 16.04
C ASN A 43 -15.96 -2.06 16.59
N ASN A 44 -15.45 -1.09 15.84
CA ASN A 44 -14.23 -0.33 16.11
C ASN A 44 -12.93 -1.15 16.21
N ASN A 45 -12.89 -2.36 15.66
CA ASN A 45 -11.68 -3.18 15.67
C ASN A 45 -10.62 -2.65 14.68
N LYS A 46 -9.79 -1.72 15.17
CA LYS A 46 -8.74 -1.02 14.39
C LYS A 46 -7.72 -1.98 13.77
N SER A 47 -7.45 -3.12 14.41
CA SER A 47 -6.52 -4.13 13.88
C SER A 47 -7.05 -4.81 12.62
N VAL A 48 -8.33 -5.16 12.62
CA VAL A 48 -8.98 -5.79 11.46
C VAL A 48 -9.13 -4.78 10.33
N VAL A 49 -9.53 -3.54 10.64
CA VAL A 49 -9.65 -2.48 9.65
C VAL A 49 -8.33 -2.17 8.96
N ALA A 50 -7.21 -2.14 9.69
CA ALA A 50 -5.88 -1.94 9.11
C ALA A 50 -5.50 -3.07 8.12
N LYS A 51 -5.78 -4.33 8.49
CA LYS A 51 -5.54 -5.50 7.63
C LYS A 51 -6.37 -5.45 6.35
N ILE A 52 -7.66 -5.12 6.45
CA ILE A 52 -8.56 -5.00 5.30
C ILE A 52 -8.12 -3.88 4.34
N LEU A 53 -7.66 -2.76 4.89
CA LEU A 53 -7.15 -1.64 4.10
C LEU A 53 -5.73 -1.88 3.54
N GLY A 54 -5.07 -2.97 3.92
CA GLY A 54 -3.70 -3.29 3.49
C GLY A 54 -2.64 -2.32 4.04
N ILE A 55 -2.94 -1.59 5.12
CA ILE A 55 -2.04 -0.60 5.72
C ILE A 55 -1.54 -1.08 7.08
N SER A 56 -0.39 -0.54 7.51
CA SER A 56 0.09 -0.79 8.87
C SER A 56 -0.80 -0.07 9.89
N ARG A 57 -0.88 -0.62 11.12
CA ARG A 57 -1.63 0.01 12.22
C ARG A 57 -1.19 1.46 12.51
N PRO A 58 0.11 1.80 12.52
CA PRO A 58 0.54 3.19 12.69
C PRO A 58 0.04 4.14 11.61
N THR A 59 -0.08 3.67 10.37
CA THR A 59 -0.67 4.46 9.28
C THR A 59 -2.15 4.68 9.50
N LEU A 60 -2.89 3.64 9.94
CA LEU A 60 -4.30 3.81 10.31
C LEU A 60 -4.46 4.83 11.44
N TYR A 61 -3.66 4.78 12.50
CA TYR A 61 -3.74 5.75 13.60
C TYR A 61 -3.48 7.20 13.15
N ARG A 62 -2.50 7.41 12.26
CA ARG A 62 -2.26 8.72 11.65
C ARG A 62 -3.46 9.21 10.85
N LEU A 63 -4.07 8.35 10.03
CA LEU A 63 -5.27 8.69 9.26
C LEU A 63 -6.45 9.02 10.18
N LEU A 64 -6.66 8.24 11.24
CA LEU A 64 -7.73 8.50 12.22
C LEU A 64 -7.55 9.87 12.90
N SER A 65 -6.33 10.19 13.32
CA SER A 65 -6.02 11.50 13.90
C SER A 65 -6.20 12.64 12.89
N MET A 66 -5.76 12.45 11.65
CA MET A 66 -5.87 13.45 10.58
C MET A 66 -7.32 13.74 10.21
N TYR A 67 -8.18 12.72 10.23
CA TYR A 67 -9.62 12.84 9.94
C TYR A 67 -10.50 13.12 11.17
N GLY A 68 -9.93 13.26 12.36
CA GLY A 68 -10.67 13.50 13.60
C GLY A 68 -11.61 12.34 14.01
N ILE A 69 -11.27 11.11 13.64
CA ILE A 69 -12.06 9.90 13.95
C ILE A 69 -11.49 9.29 15.24
N ARG A 70 -12.26 9.31 16.34
CA ARG A 70 -11.85 8.75 17.64
C ARG A 70 -12.31 7.30 17.81
#